data_AF-A0A4Y2E5B3-F1
#
_entry.id   AF-A0A4Y2E5B3-F1
#
_cell.length_a   1.000
_cell.length_b   1.000
_cell.length_c   1.000
_cell.angle_alpha   90.00
_cell.angle_beta   90.00
_cell.angle_gamma   90.00
#
_symmetry.space_group_name_H-M   'P 1'
#
loop_
_entity.id
_entity.type
_entity.pdbx_description
1 polymer ?
#
loop_
_entity_poly.entity_id
_entity_poly.type
_entity_poly.pdbx_seq_one_letter_code
_entity_poly.pdbx_strand_id
1 'polypeptide(L)'
;MFLSVKSCKKEDLILVTKEIGENGPPTAKICNLKEIILNSDEYEGDPDFFKGVLGNAVPDRKLQDEKQFELEKMNEEKEFELEKLNKEQALIKLKQQQELEN
;
A
#
# COMPACT_ATOMS: atom_id res chain seq x y z
N MET A 1 -3.97 2.19 -26.63
CA MET A 1 -2.63 1.64 -26.32
C MET A 1 -2.58 1.34 -24.83
N PHE A 2 -2.29 0.09 -24.46
CA PHE A 2 -2.19 -0.43 -23.09
C PHE A 2 -1.43 0.50 -22.10
N LEU A 3 -0.47 1.28 -22.61
CA LEU A 3 0.34 2.27 -21.88
C LEU A 3 -0.43 3.49 -21.32
N SER A 4 -1.71 3.67 -21.65
CA SER A 4 -2.46 4.88 -21.26
C SER A 4 -3.07 4.83 -19.85
N VAL A 5 -2.89 3.74 -19.11
CA VAL A 5 -3.35 3.65 -17.71
C VAL A 5 -2.39 4.45 -16.84
N LYS A 6 -2.63 5.77 -16.74
CA LYS A 6 -1.80 6.76 -16.04
C LYS A 6 -1.56 6.44 -14.55
N SER A 7 -2.25 5.46 -13.98
CA SER A 7 -2.16 5.06 -12.57
C SER A 7 -1.60 3.66 -12.33
N CYS A 8 -1.10 2.98 -13.36
CA CYS A 8 -0.51 1.65 -13.23
C CYS A 8 0.87 1.73 -12.58
N LYS A 9 1.03 1.16 -11.39
CA LYS A 9 2.31 1.02 -10.69
C LYS A 9 3.02 -0.26 -11.10
N LYS A 10 4.26 -0.43 -10.64
CA LYS A 10 5.06 -1.64 -10.88
C LYS A 10 4.42 -2.87 -10.24
N GLU A 11 3.87 -2.73 -9.04
CA GLU A 11 3.22 -3.83 -8.32
C GLU A 11 2.03 -4.38 -9.11
N ASP A 12 1.25 -3.50 -9.75
CA ASP A 12 0.12 -3.89 -10.60
C ASP A 12 0.60 -4.77 -11.77
N LEU A 13 1.69 -4.37 -12.43
CA LEU A 13 2.25 -5.12 -13.55
C LEU A 13 2.83 -6.47 -13.11
N ILE A 14 3.46 -6.53 -11.93
CA ILE A 14 3.95 -7.79 -11.35
C ILE A 14 2.77 -8.74 -11.09
N LEU A 15 1.68 -8.23 -10.53
CA LEU A 15 0.48 -9.02 -10.30
C LEU A 15 -0.08 -9.55 -11.62
N VAL A 16 -0.27 -8.69 -12.62
CA VAL A 16 -0.82 -9.14 -13.91
C VAL A 16 0.11 -10.14 -14.59
N THR A 17 1.43 -9.95 -14.53
CA THR A 17 2.41 -10.90 -15.08
C THR A 17 2.24 -12.29 -14.44
N LYS A 18 1.98 -12.36 -13.14
CA LYS A 18 1.70 -13.64 -12.46
C LYS A 18 0.36 -14.24 -12.86
N GLU A 19 -0.68 -13.42 -13.01
CA GLU A 19 -2.03 -13.86 -13.41
C GLU A 19 -2.06 -14.47 -14.81
N ILE A 20 -1.25 -13.95 -15.75
CA ILE A 20 -1.08 -14.51 -17.09
C ILE A 20 -0.11 -15.71 -17.13
N GLY A 21 0.32 -16.23 -15.97
CA GLY A 21 1.22 -17.40 -15.88
C GLY A 21 2.70 -17.10 -16.17
N GLU A 22 3.07 -15.85 -16.37
CA GLU A 22 4.44 -15.42 -16.67
C GLU A 22 5.26 -15.10 -15.42
N ASN A 23 6.58 -15.14 -15.54
CA ASN A 23 7.47 -14.81 -14.43
C ASN A 23 7.81 -13.31 -14.41
N GLY A 24 7.13 -12.56 -13.55
CA GLY A 24 7.41 -11.15 -13.27
C GLY A 24 8.20 -10.96 -11.97
N PRO A 25 9.56 -11.00 -11.98
CA PRO A 25 10.33 -10.87 -10.75
C PRO A 25 10.11 -9.50 -10.09
N PRO A 26 10.05 -9.42 -8.74
CA PRO A 26 9.85 -8.17 -8.03
C PRO A 26 10.92 -7.11 -8.30
N THR A 27 12.10 -7.54 -8.75
CA THR A 27 13.23 -6.67 -9.10
C THR A 27 13.16 -6.15 -10.55
N ALA A 28 12.28 -6.68 -11.39
CA ALA A 28 12.14 -6.28 -12.79
C ALA A 28 11.80 -4.80 -12.93
N LYS A 29 12.27 -4.18 -14.00
CA LYS A 29 11.87 -2.82 -14.38
C LYS A 29 10.48 -2.85 -15.01
N ILE A 30 9.74 -1.74 -14.90
CA ILE A 30 8.43 -1.58 -15.54
C ILE A 30 8.48 -1.87 -17.05
N CYS A 31 9.55 -1.47 -17.73
CA CYS A 31 9.73 -1.76 -19.16
C CYS A 31 9.82 -3.27 -19.44
N ASN A 32 10.60 -4.00 -18.65
CA ASN A 32 10.77 -5.45 -18.82
C ASN A 32 9.47 -6.20 -18.52
N LEU A 33 8.72 -5.79 -17.48
CA LEU A 33 7.42 -6.39 -17.17
C LEU A 33 6.43 -6.18 -18.31
N LYS A 34 6.39 -4.96 -18.88
CA LYS A 34 5.55 -4.67 -20.04
C LYS A 34 5.95 -5.50 -21.25
N GLU A 35 7.24 -5.70 -21.47
CA GLU A 35 7.74 -6.54 -22.57
C GLU A 35 7.33 -8.00 -22.40
N ILE A 36 7.47 -8.57 -21.19
CA ILE A 36 7.01 -9.93 -20.88
C ILE A 36 5.52 -10.07 -21.17
N ILE A 37 4.71 -9.15 -20.66
CA ILE A 37 3.26 -9.13 -20.89
C ILE A 37 2.92 -9.05 -22.37
N LEU A 38 3.55 -8.13 -23.11
CA LEU A 38 3.25 -7.92 -24.53
C LEU A 38 3.66 -9.10 -25.43
N ASN A 39 4.61 -9.91 -24.98
CA ASN A 39 5.13 -11.06 -25.69
C ASN A 39 4.51 -12.39 -25.21
N SER A 40 3.55 -12.38 -24.28
CA SER A 40 2.93 -13.60 -23.78
C SER A 40 1.81 -14.07 -24.72
N ASP A 41 1.67 -15.39 -24.84
CA ASP A 41 0.61 -16.01 -25.64
C ASP A 41 -0.78 -15.58 -25.15
N GLU A 42 -0.96 -15.45 -23.83
CA GLU A 42 -2.19 -14.93 -23.20
C GLU A 42 -2.56 -13.52 -23.67
N TYR A 43 -1.58 -12.61 -23.80
CA TYR A 43 -1.84 -11.25 -24.25
C TYR A 43 -2.08 -11.20 -25.77
N GLU A 44 -1.40 -12.05 -26.54
CA GLU A 44 -1.65 -12.18 -27.97
C GLU A 44 -3.07 -12.72 -28.25
N GLY A 45 -3.51 -13.72 -27.46
CA GLY A 45 -4.82 -14.34 -27.58
C GLY A 45 -5.98 -13.49 -27.05
N ASP A 46 -5.79 -12.82 -25.91
CA ASP A 46 -6.81 -11.97 -25.29
C ASP A 46 -6.20 -10.71 -24.60
N PRO A 47 -6.00 -9.62 -25.35
CA PRO A 47 -5.57 -8.34 -24.79
C PRO A 47 -6.58 -7.73 -23.80
N ASP A 48 -7.86 -8.07 -23.90
CA ASP A 48 -8.91 -7.53 -23.04
C ASP A 48 -8.94 -8.21 -21.67
N PHE A 49 -8.53 -9.49 -21.57
CA PHE A 49 -8.27 -10.16 -20.29
C PHE A 49 -7.29 -9.34 -19.45
N PHE A 50 -6.16 -8.95 -20.05
CA PHE A 50 -5.16 -8.11 -19.38
C PHE A 50 -5.78 -6.80 -18.86
N LYS A 51 -6.59 -6.14 -19.70
CA LYS A 51 -7.26 -4.88 -19.33
C LYS A 51 -8.24 -5.07 -18.19
N GLY A 52 -8.94 -6.21 -18.13
CA GLY A 52 -9.83 -6.60 -17.05
C GLY A 52 -9.06 -6.80 -15.73
N VAL A 53 -7.97 -7.57 -15.76
CA VAL A 53 -7.12 -7.81 -14.58
C VAL A 53 -6.57 -6.49 -14.04
N LEU A 54 -6.00 -5.64 -14.92
CA LEU A 54 -5.49 -4.35 -14.50
C LEU A 54 -6.59 -3.40 -14.01
N GLY A 55 -7.78 -3.49 -14.61
CA GLY A 55 -8.97 -2.75 -14.23
C GLY A 55 -9.42 -3.03 -12.79
N ASN A 56 -9.17 -4.24 -12.27
CA ASN A 56 -9.49 -4.64 -10.90
C ASN A 56 -8.30 -4.45 -9.94
N ALA A 57 -7.08 -4.80 -10.37
CA ALA A 57 -5.88 -4.73 -9.54
C ALA A 57 -5.57 -3.30 -9.05
N VAL A 58 -5.68 -2.31 -9.95
CA VAL A 58 -5.37 -0.90 -9.64
C VAL A 58 -6.31 -0.32 -8.57
N PRO A 59 -7.65 -0.40 -8.70
CA PRO A 59 -8.55 0.09 -7.65
C PRO A 59 -8.43 -0.70 -6.36
N ASP A 60 -8.25 -2.03 -6.40
CA ASP A 60 -8.09 -2.83 -5.19
C ASP A 60 -6.86 -2.42 -4.39
N ARG A 61 -5.72 -2.19 -5.06
CA ARG A 61 -4.53 -1.67 -4.39
C ARG A 61 -4.77 -0.27 -3.84
N LYS A 62 -5.43 0.62 -4.60
CA LYS A 62 -5.72 1.98 -4.10
C LYS A 62 -6.60 1.96 -2.85
N LEU A 63 -7.59 1.07 -2.81
CA LEU A 63 -8.45 0.89 -1.65
C LEU A 63 -7.66 0.35 -0.44
N GLN A 64 -6.72 -0.56 -0.66
CA GLN A 64 -5.82 -1.03 0.40
C GLN A 64 -4.87 0.07 0.88
N ASP A 65 -4.26 0.84 -0.03
CA ASP A 65 -3.39 1.97 0.29
C ASP A 65 -4.15 2.99 1.18
N GLU A 66 -5.42 3.30 0.85
CA GLU A 66 -6.27 4.22 1.61
C GLU A 66 -6.64 3.69 3.00
N LYS A 67 -7.03 2.42 3.10
CA LYS A 67 -7.30 1.76 4.40
C LYS A 67 -6.06 1.73 5.31
N GLN A 68 -4.89 1.47 4.74
CA GLN A 68 -3.64 1.46 5.49
C GLN A 68 -3.31 2.86 6.02
N PHE A 69 -3.51 3.89 5.19
CA PHE A 69 -3.31 5.28 5.59
C PHE A 69 -4.26 5.70 6.74
N GLU A 70 -5.54 5.34 6.66
CA GLU A 70 -6.49 5.61 7.74
C GLU A 70 -6.11 4.89 9.04
N LEU A 71 -5.65 3.65 8.95
CA LEU A 71 -5.20 2.86 10.09
C LEU A 71 -3.96 3.47 10.76
N GLU A 72 -2.98 3.90 9.97
CA GLU A 72 -1.79 4.59 10.48
C GLU A 72 -2.16 5.88 11.21
N LYS A 73 -3.04 6.69 10.61
CA LYS A 73 -3.53 7.91 11.23
C LYS A 73 -4.23 7.66 12.57
N MET A 74 -5.11 6.65 12.65
CA MET A 74 -5.78 6.27 13.90
C MET A 74 -4.78 5.83 14.97
N ASN A 75 -3.75 5.07 14.59
CA ASN A 75 -2.71 4.62 15.51
C ASN A 75 -1.88 5.80 16.03
N GLU A 76 -1.51 6.75 15.15
CA GLU A 76 -0.77 7.95 15.52
C GLU A 76 -1.58 8.84 16.48
N GLU A 77 -2.87 9.05 16.20
CA GLU A 77 -3.79 9.79 17.10
C GLU A 77 -3.88 9.11 18.48
N LYS A 78 -4.01 7.78 18.51
CA LYS A 78 -4.07 7.00 19.76
C LYS A 78 -2.75 7.06 20.54
N GLU A 79 -1.61 7.00 19.86
CA GLU A 79 -0.30 7.11 20.50
C GLU A 79 -0.10 8.50 21.11
N PHE A 80 -0.53 9.55 20.39
CA PHE A 80 -0.49 10.92 20.88
C PHE A 80 -1.37 11.13 22.13
N GLU A 81 -2.60 10.59 22.14
CA GLU A 81 -3.47 10.64 23.32
C GLU A 81 -2.86 9.90 24.52
N LEU A 82 -2.27 8.72 24.27
CA LEU A 82 -1.63 7.92 25.32
C LEU A 82 -0.42 8.65 25.91
N GLU A 83 0.39 9.30 25.07
CA GLU A 83 1.53 10.11 25.53
C GLU A 83 1.06 11.28 26.40
N LYS A 84 -0.02 11.97 26.00
CA LYS A 84 -0.59 13.07 26.77
C LYS A 84 -1.07 12.60 28.16
N LEU A 85 -1.77 11.47 28.23
CA LEU A 85 -2.24 10.90 29.49
C LEU A 85 -1.08 10.50 30.41
N ASN A 86 -0.03 9.89 29.85
CA ASN A 86 1.17 9.53 30.60
C ASN A 86 1.89 10.75 31.18
N LYS A 87 2.02 11.84 30.40
CA LYS A 87 2.59 13.11 30.86
C LYS A 87 1.76 13.72 32.01
N GLU A 88 0.44 13.70 31.88
CA GLU A 88 -0.46 14.20 32.93
C GLU A 88 -0.35 13.39 34.22
N GLN A 89 -0.33 12.06 34.14
CA GLN A 89 -0.13 11.20 35.31
C GLN A 89 1.24 11.42 35.96
N ALA A 90 2.30 11.62 35.18
CA ALA A 90 3.64 11.92 35.70
C ALA A 90 3.65 13.25 36.47
N LEU A 91 2.99 14.29 35.93
CA LEU A 91 2.86 15.59 36.59
C LEU A 91 2.08 15.49 37.91
N ILE A 92 1.00 14.71 37.95
CA ILE A 92 0.22 14.49 39.18
C ILE A 92 1.09 13.82 40.25
N LYS A 93 1.82 12.75 39.89
CA LYS A 93 2.73 12.06 40.81
C LYS A 93 3.83 12.97 41.35
N LEU A 94 4.40 13.83 40.50
CA LEU A 94 5.43 14.78 40.91
C LEU A 94 4.90 15.81 41.91
N LYS A 95 3.70 16.34 41.68
CA LYS A 95 3.04 17.27 42.63
C LYS A 95 2.79 16.62 43.99
N GLN A 96 2.31 15.38 44.00
CA GLN A 96 2.08 14.63 45.24
C GLN A 96 3.37 14.42 46.05
N GLN A 97 4.50 14.16 45.39
CA GLN A 97 5.79 14.04 46.08
C GLN A 97 6.23 15.36 46.72
N GLN A 98 6.06 16.48 46.00
CA GLN A 98 6.39 17.81 46.54
C GLN A 98 5.51 18.22 47.73
N GLU A 99 4.25 17.78 47.77
CA GLU A 99 3.35 18.02 48.91
C GLU A 99 3.69 17.16 50.14
N LEU A 100 4.27 15.96 49.94
CA LEU A 100 4.69 15.08 51.04
C LEU A 100 6.05 15.48 51.65
N GLU A 101 6.87 16.23 50.92
CA GLU A 101 8.19 16.69 51.35
C GLU A 101 8.17 18.08 52.04
N ASN A 102 7.04 18.79 52.01
CA ASN A 102 6.83 20.09 52.70
C ASN A 102 6.03 19.93 54.00
#